data_AF-A0A397TWD0-F1
#
_entry.id   AF-A0A397TWD0-F1
#
_cell.length_a   1.000
_cell.length_b   1.000
_cell.length_c   1.000
_cell.angle_alpha   90.00
_cell.angle_beta   90.00
_cell.angle_gamma   90.00
#
_symmetry.space_group_name_H-M   'P 1'
#
loop_
_entity.id
_entity.type
_entity.pdbx_description
1 polymer ?
#
loop_
_entity_poly.entity_id
_entity_poly.type
_entity_poly.pdbx_seq_one_letter_code
_entity_poly.pdbx_strand_id
1 'polypeptide(L)'
;MKLNKPQEYKRDKKLALAEKISLAKEIGISASQLKATFDDHNDIASNKKKDPFGKKFFHNFPITINDQFHVALMSPVLHYTMDRIDINVESEVRDMQEQVISGLFEEFQA
;
A
#
# COMPACT_ATOMS: atom_id res chain seq x y z
N MET A 1 24.58 -33.92 18.57
CA MET A 1 24.71 -32.46 18.36
C MET A 1 25.69 -32.20 17.21
N LYS A 2 25.19 -31.85 16.02
CA LYS A 2 25.97 -31.19 14.97
C LYS A 2 25.08 -30.10 14.37
N LEU A 3 25.39 -28.84 14.70
CA LEU A 3 24.76 -27.65 14.15
C LEU A 3 25.13 -27.56 12.66
N ASN A 4 24.18 -27.81 11.77
CA ASN A 4 24.36 -27.57 10.34
C ASN A 4 24.23 -26.07 10.07
N LYS A 5 25.29 -25.49 9.49
CA LYS A 5 25.37 -24.08 9.06
C LYS A 5 24.26 -23.77 8.03
N PRO A 6 23.75 -22.53 7.97
CA PRO A 6 22.76 -22.13 6.97
C PRO A 6 23.38 -22.27 5.58
N GLN A 7 22.78 -23.11 4.75
CA GLN A 7 23.21 -23.24 3.36
C GLN A 7 22.83 -21.97 2.60
N GLU A 8 23.83 -21.22 2.13
CA GLU A 8 23.64 -20.19 1.12
C GLU A 8 23.11 -20.83 -0.16
N TYR A 9 21.81 -20.64 -0.41
CA TYR A 9 21.17 -21.08 -1.64
C TYR A 9 21.50 -20.08 -2.76
N LYS A 10 22.49 -20.42 -3.58
CA LYS A 10 22.79 -19.70 -4.83
C LYS A 10 21.62 -19.90 -5.79
N ARG A 11 20.69 -18.93 -5.84
CA ARG A 11 19.54 -18.95 -6.77
C ARG A 11 20.04 -18.99 -8.21
N ASP A 12 19.76 -20.08 -8.91
CA ASP A 12 20.05 -20.22 -10.33
C ASP A 12 19.40 -19.08 -11.12
N LYS A 13 20.19 -18.36 -11.92
CA LYS A 13 19.71 -17.22 -12.73
C LYS A 13 18.50 -17.58 -13.61
N LYS A 14 18.33 -18.86 -13.94
CA LYS A 14 17.21 -19.39 -14.73
C LYS A 14 15.89 -19.45 -13.94
N LEU A 15 15.96 -19.72 -12.63
CA LEU A 15 14.78 -19.79 -11.75
C LEU A 15 14.25 -18.38 -11.40
N ALA A 16 15.15 -17.44 -11.08
CA ALA A 16 14.78 -16.04 -10.87
C ALA A 16 14.21 -15.39 -12.14
N LEU A 17 14.69 -15.78 -13.33
CA LEU A 17 14.14 -15.34 -14.60
C LEU A 17 12.73 -15.91 -14.86
N ALA A 18 12.46 -17.14 -14.42
CA ALA A 18 11.15 -17.78 -14.56
C ALA A 18 10.11 -17.11 -13.64
N GLU A 19 10.46 -16.77 -12.40
CA GLU A 19 9.58 -16.02 -11.48
C GLU A 19 9.31 -14.60 -12.00
N LYS A 20 10.34 -13.92 -12.52
CA LYS A 20 10.21 -12.60 -13.17
C LYS A 20 9.25 -12.62 -14.37
N ILE A 21 9.32 -13.66 -15.21
CA ILE A 21 8.42 -13.83 -16.36
C ILE A 21 7.01 -14.18 -15.89
N SER A 22 6.88 -15.00 -14.84
CA SER A 22 5.59 -15.38 -14.26
C SER A 22 4.84 -14.15 -13.72
N LEU A 23 5.52 -13.30 -12.93
CA LEU A 23 4.90 -12.13 -12.32
C LEU A 23 4.48 -11.07 -13.34
N ALA A 24 5.36 -10.75 -14.29
CA ALA A 24 5.08 -9.77 -15.33
C ALA A 24 3.90 -10.22 -16.22
N LYS A 25 3.85 -11.53 -16.54
CA LYS A 25 2.77 -12.12 -17.32
C LYS A 25 1.45 -12.18 -16.55
N GLU A 26 1.47 -12.44 -15.25
CA GLU A 26 0.28 -12.50 -14.39
C GLU A 26 -0.36 -11.11 -14.17
N ILE A 27 0.47 -10.07 -14.05
CA ILE A 27 0.02 -8.67 -13.90
C ILE A 27 -0.32 -8.01 -15.25
N GLY A 28 0.09 -8.62 -16.37
CA GLY A 28 -0.17 -8.09 -17.71
C GLY A 28 0.76 -6.93 -18.13
N ILE A 29 1.94 -6.81 -17.52
CA ILE A 29 2.95 -5.78 -17.85
C ILE A 29 4.24 -6.41 -18.40
N SER A 30 5.03 -5.64 -19.15
CA SER A 30 6.33 -6.16 -19.61
C SER A 30 7.35 -6.21 -18.47
N ALA A 31 8.23 -7.21 -18.50
CA ALA A 31 9.31 -7.34 -17.51
C ALA A 31 10.32 -6.17 -17.55
N SER A 32 10.37 -5.43 -18.66
CA SER A 32 11.16 -4.19 -18.80
C SER A 32 10.53 -3.05 -17.99
N GLN A 33 9.21 -2.88 -18.09
CA GLN A 33 8.48 -1.85 -17.33
C GLN A 33 8.57 -2.13 -15.83
N LEU A 34 8.42 -3.39 -15.41
CA LEU A 34 8.57 -3.77 -13.99
C LEU A 34 9.96 -3.42 -13.44
N LYS A 35 11.02 -3.70 -14.22
CA LYS A 35 12.39 -3.35 -13.81
C LYS A 35 12.58 -1.85 -13.69
N ALA A 36 12.12 -1.07 -14.68
CA ALA A 36 12.23 0.38 -14.66
C ALA A 36 11.55 0.99 -13.43
N THR A 37 10.35 0.50 -13.08
CA THR A 37 9.62 0.95 -11.89
C THR A 37 10.37 0.66 -10.59
N PHE A 38 11.01 -0.52 -10.46
CA PHE A 38 11.81 -0.85 -9.28
C PHE A 38 13.07 0.00 -9.15
N ASP A 39 13.76 0.25 -10.27
CA ASP A 39 14.94 1.11 -10.29
C ASP A 39 14.57 2.56 -9.90
N ASP A 40 13.50 3.10 -10.50
CA ASP A 40 12.97 4.43 -10.16
C ASP A 40 12.57 4.52 -8.68
N HIS A 41 11.91 3.48 -8.14
CA HIS A 41 11.53 3.43 -6.73
C HIS A 41 12.75 3.46 -5.80
N ASN A 42 13.81 2.73 -6.15
CA ASN A 42 15.05 2.70 -5.37
C ASN A 42 15.81 4.05 -5.41
N ASP A 43 15.81 4.73 -6.55
CA ASP A 43 16.44 6.06 -6.67
C ASP A 43 15.66 7.15 -5.92
N ILE A 44 14.33 7.04 -5.87
CA ILE A 44 13.48 7.90 -5.04
C ILE A 44 13.72 7.59 -3.55
N ALA A 45 13.71 6.32 -3.15
CA ALA A 45 13.91 5.91 -1.76
C ALA A 45 15.30 6.27 -1.22
N SER A 46 16.33 6.29 -2.08
CA SER A 46 17.69 6.73 -1.74
C SER A 46 17.91 8.24 -1.82
N ASN A 47 16.84 9.04 -1.94
CA ASN A 47 16.86 10.51 -2.03
C ASN A 47 17.63 11.07 -3.25
N LYS A 48 17.89 10.27 -4.28
CA LYS A 48 18.52 10.75 -5.52
C LYS A 48 17.54 11.46 -6.44
N LYS A 49 16.25 11.14 -6.31
CA LYS A 49 15.15 11.68 -7.12
C LYS A 49 13.98 12.07 -6.22
N LYS A 50 13.32 13.19 -6.53
CA LYS A 50 12.10 13.60 -5.82
C LYS A 50 10.93 12.74 -6.27
N ASP A 51 10.17 12.18 -5.32
CA ASP A 51 8.97 11.41 -5.64
C ASP A 51 7.90 12.30 -6.30
N PRO A 52 7.42 11.98 -7.51
CA PRO A 52 6.35 12.75 -8.16
C PRO A 52 5.02 12.65 -7.41
N PHE A 53 4.80 11.62 -6.61
CA PHE A 53 3.57 11.39 -5.84
C PHE A 53 3.63 11.93 -4.40
N GLY A 54 4.75 12.53 -4.00
CA GLY A 54 4.91 13.16 -2.69
C GLY A 54 5.04 12.20 -1.49
N LYS A 55 5.32 10.91 -1.72
CA LYS A 55 5.60 9.95 -0.65
C LYS A 55 6.91 10.33 0.07
N LYS A 56 6.82 10.47 1.39
CA LYS A 56 7.93 10.91 2.25
C LYS A 56 8.69 9.77 2.92
N PHE A 57 8.02 8.64 3.17
CA PHE A 57 8.58 7.53 3.95
C PHE A 57 8.63 6.27 3.10
N PHE A 58 9.83 5.73 2.93
CA PHE A 58 10.10 4.50 2.21
C PHE A 58 10.60 3.45 3.19
N HIS A 59 9.89 2.32 3.27
CA HIS A 59 10.29 1.15 4.06
C HIS A 59 10.74 0.05 3.10
N ASN A 60 11.65 -0.81 3.54
CA ASN A 60 12.14 -1.99 2.80
C ASN A 60 12.76 -1.68 1.41
N PHE A 61 13.69 -0.71 1.35
CA PHE A 61 14.57 -0.50 0.19
C PHE A 61 16.00 -0.99 0.51
N PRO A 62 16.79 -1.46 -0.49
CA PRO A 62 16.49 -1.52 -1.93
C PRO A 62 15.70 -2.76 -2.35
N ILE A 63 14.74 -2.57 -3.26
CA ILE A 63 13.96 -3.65 -3.87
C ILE A 63 14.76 -4.25 -5.02
N THR A 64 14.96 -5.57 -5.03
CA THR A 64 15.66 -6.25 -6.13
C THR A 64 14.69 -7.14 -6.90
N ILE A 65 14.81 -7.17 -8.22
CA ILE A 65 13.89 -7.93 -9.09
C ILE A 65 13.91 -9.46 -8.87
N ASN A 66 14.90 -9.97 -8.13
CA ASN A 66 15.06 -11.39 -7.81
C ASN A 66 14.56 -11.74 -6.40
N ASP A 67 13.85 -10.81 -5.74
CA ASP A 67 13.28 -11.05 -4.43
C ASP A 67 11.87 -11.65 -4.53
N GLN A 68 11.36 -12.13 -3.39
CA GLN A 68 9.99 -12.65 -3.31
C GLN A 68 9.00 -11.49 -3.21
N PHE A 69 8.01 -11.49 -4.11
CA PHE A 69 7.00 -10.45 -4.19
C PHE A 69 5.62 -11.01 -3.88
N HIS A 70 4.88 -10.29 -3.04
CA HIS A 70 3.45 -10.49 -2.85
C HIS A 70 2.70 -9.44 -3.66
N VAL A 71 1.77 -9.89 -4.50
CA VAL A 71 0.98 -9.01 -5.36
C VAL A 71 -0.49 -9.21 -5.07
N ALA A 72 -1.22 -8.09 -5.01
CA ALA A 72 -2.65 -8.06 -4.78
C ALA A 72 -3.28 -7.02 -5.72
N LEU A 73 -4.43 -7.37 -6.30
CA LEU A 73 -5.23 -6.46 -7.09
C LEU A 73 -6.01 -5.55 -6.17
N MET A 74 -5.85 -4.24 -6.34
CA MET A 74 -6.53 -3.23 -5.53
C MET A 74 -7.70 -2.65 -6.32
N SER A 75 -8.89 -2.64 -5.73
CA SER A 75 -10.07 -1.95 -6.24
C SER A 75 -10.63 -1.03 -5.14
N PRO A 76 -11.20 0.13 -5.51
CA PRO A 76 -11.88 0.97 -4.53
C PRO A 76 -13.13 0.25 -4.04
N VAL A 77 -13.26 0.14 -2.71
CA VAL A 77 -14.46 -0.36 -2.03
C VAL A 77 -15.05 0.78 -1.20
N LEU A 78 -16.37 0.82 -1.05
CA LEU A 78 -17.02 1.76 -0.14
C LEU A 78 -16.66 1.36 1.31
N HIS A 79 -15.86 2.18 1.99
CA HIS A 79 -15.40 1.90 3.36
C HIS A 79 -16.36 2.45 4.42
N TYR A 80 -16.83 3.68 4.23
CA TYR A 80 -17.81 4.36 5.09
C TYR A 80 -18.29 5.64 4.41
N THR A 81 -19.45 6.14 4.84
CA THR A 81 -19.92 7.48 4.49
C THR A 81 -19.50 8.44 5.60
N MET A 82 -18.86 9.56 5.23
CA MET A 82 -18.52 10.63 6.18
C MET A 82 -19.75 11.44 6.57
N ASP A 83 -20.80 11.42 5.76
CA ASP A 83 -22.02 12.16 6.00
C ASP A 83 -22.78 11.59 7.21
N ARG A 84 -23.17 12.48 8.10
CA ARG A 84 -23.90 12.24 9.35
C ARG A 84 -24.87 13.40 9.57
N ILE A 85 -25.76 13.24 10.52
CA ILE A 85 -26.60 14.33 11.01
C ILE A 85 -25.70 15.36 11.71
N ASP A 86 -26.02 16.65 11.55
CA ASP A 86 -25.27 17.72 12.20
C ASP A 86 -25.46 17.65 13.72
N ILE A 87 -24.34 17.60 14.44
CA ILE A 87 -24.30 17.49 15.91
C ILE A 87 -23.35 18.51 16.50
N ASN A 88 -23.67 18.98 17.72
CA ASN A 88 -22.75 19.83 18.49
C ASN A 88 -21.75 19.00 19.31
N VAL A 89 -20.90 19.69 20.08
CA VAL A 89 -19.87 19.06 20.94
C VAL A 89 -20.47 18.23 22.08
N GLU A 90 -21.75 18.44 22.40
CA GLU A 90 -22.52 17.70 23.42
C GLU A 90 -23.33 16.54 22.81
N SER A 91 -23.09 16.19 21.55
CA SER A 91 -23.77 15.13 20.81
C SER A 91 -25.28 15.38 20.55
N GLU A 92 -25.73 16.63 20.63
CA GLU A 92 -27.12 17.00 20.36
C GLU A 92 -27.34 17.29 18.86
N VAL A 93 -28.43 16.78 18.31
CA VAL A 93 -28.79 16.95 16.90
C VAL A 93 -29.31 18.36 16.61
N ARG A 94 -28.87 18.94 15.50
CA ARG A 94 -29.30 20.24 14.98
C ARG A 94 -30.26 20.12 13.80
N ASP A 95 -31.19 21.06 13.72
CA ASP A 95 -32.05 21.25 12.55
C ASP A 95 -31.37 22.12 11.46
N MET A 96 -32.11 22.39 10.38
CA MET A 96 -31.63 23.20 9.25
C MET A 96 -31.45 24.69 9.60
N GLN A 97 -31.85 25.13 10.81
CA GLN A 97 -31.66 26.48 11.36
C GLN A 97 -30.59 26.49 12.47
N GLU A 98 -29.79 25.42 12.57
CA GLU A 98 -28.77 25.21 13.60
C GLU A 98 -29.33 25.20 15.04
N GLN A 99 -30.64 24.97 15.20
CA GLN A 99 -31.27 24.87 16.52
C GLN A 99 -31.22 23.44 17.04
N VAL A 100 -31.01 23.29 18.33
CA VAL A 100 -30.95 21.99 18.99
C VAL A 100 -32.34 21.38 19.08
N ILE A 101 -32.46 20.12 18.62
CA ILE A 101 -33.67 19.32 18.80
C ILE A 101 -33.61 18.65 20.17
N SER A 102 -34.29 19.25 21.15
CA SER A 102 -34.29 18.79 22.54
C SER A 102 -34.66 17.29 22.64
N GLY A 103 -33.77 16.50 23.24
CA GLY A 103 -33.99 15.07 23.49
C GLY A 103 -33.48 14.12 22.41
N LEU A 104 -32.93 14.65 21.30
CA LEU A 104 -32.34 13.85 20.23
C LEU A 104 -30.80 13.95 20.27
N PHE A 105 -30.15 12.81 20.40
CA PHE A 105 -28.70 12.68 20.48
C PHE A 105 -28.19 11.65 19.47
N GLU A 106 -26.99 11.88 18.93
CA GLU A 106 -26.31 10.94 18.06
C GLU A 106 -24.83 10.85 18.45
N GLU A 107 -24.31 9.62 18.50
CA GLU A 107 -22.90 9.34 18.81
C GLU A 107 -22.25 8.64 17.62
N PHE A 108 -21.01 9.02 17.33
CA PHE A 108 -20.25 8.37 16.28
C PHE A 108 -19.84 6.95 16.69
N GLN A 109 -20.38 5.95 15.99
CA GLN A 109 -19.87 4.58 16.03
C GLN A 109 -18.98 4.33 14.81
N ALA A 110 -17.70 4.09 15.05
CA ALA A 110 -16.72 3.57 14.07
C ALA A 110 -16.45 2.09 14.31
#